data_AF-A0A5Q0H1C4-F1
#
_entry.id   AF-A0A5Q0H1C4-F1
#
_cell.length_a   1.000
_cell.length_b   1.000
_cell.length_c   1.000
_cell.angle_alpha   90.00
_cell.angle_beta   90.00
_cell.angle_gamma   90.00
#
_symmetry.space_group_name_H-M   'P 1'
#
loop_
_entity.id
_entity.type
_entity.pdbx_description
1 polymer ?
#
loop_
_entity_poly.entity_id
_entity_poly.type
_entity_poly.pdbx_seq_one_letter_code
_entity_poly.pdbx_strand_id
1 'polypeptide(L)'
;MNDDIPDLPPWRAIPSPVRAQLRAEFDLGLDDPRPPRVRPSSSVVAAAAVVVLLVGAVIVLRDSAGTTEPAQRTTTAAPAPGDELVSAALDRCARRAARVGGYPDRSRWTPSFGVGGDALVVVAARAAGQPVFCQVTPTTVTVSAPAAGALVSREGVVAGTVDAPSGEVRVRGTGPHGDFGFTPSVIDHMYVAMTSTNPTGTRITADDVPVSAPDALTARDRPDGPEPDRASEGGRLLGECLRDASRPLVDPDSYQPGAHAGGIVLGRSATTLVVCRQEAEAGAARVLQTRRLVEGVPVDVVFAEAGPGGGLVVGGRAPAAAVRVAISVDRGTPFEGAAANSTYAVSMPFETRLVHLRTLVRLTAYDAAGTVLYDEEMPYALA
;
A
#
# COMPACT_ATOMS: atom_id res chain seq x y z
N MET A 1 -38.88 -15.51 21.47
CA MET A 1 -37.88 -14.43 21.34
C MET A 1 -37.54 -14.37 19.87
N ASN A 2 -38.04 -13.34 19.20
CA ASN A 2 -37.82 -13.04 17.78
C ASN A 2 -36.46 -12.38 17.65
N ASP A 3 -35.62 -12.90 16.76
CA ASP A 3 -34.46 -12.18 16.24
C ASP A 3 -34.84 -11.62 14.87
N ASP A 4 -35.03 -10.30 14.81
CA ASP A 4 -35.25 -9.53 13.59
C ASP A 4 -33.95 -9.51 12.77
N ILE A 5 -33.81 -10.44 11.83
CA ILE A 5 -32.82 -10.34 10.75
C ILE A 5 -33.28 -9.20 9.84
N PRO A 6 -32.46 -8.16 9.59
CA PRO A 6 -32.84 -7.06 8.71
C PRO A 6 -33.21 -7.60 7.33
N ASP A 7 -34.42 -7.23 6.91
CA ASP A 7 -35.12 -7.66 5.70
C ASP A 7 -34.22 -7.48 4.46
N LEU A 8 -33.60 -8.57 4.02
CA LEU A 8 -32.78 -8.56 2.81
C LEU A 8 -33.71 -8.32 1.61
N PRO A 9 -33.35 -7.41 0.69
CA PRO A 9 -34.18 -7.15 -0.47
C PRO A 9 -34.41 -8.46 -1.24
N PRO A 10 -35.64 -8.71 -1.73
CA PRO A 10 -35.99 -9.96 -2.37
C PRO A 10 -35.07 -10.21 -3.56
N TRP A 11 -34.59 -11.45 -3.69
CA TRP A 11 -33.75 -11.88 -4.80
C TRP A 11 -34.40 -11.50 -6.13
N ARG A 12 -33.82 -10.53 -6.84
CA ARG A 12 -34.25 -10.16 -8.19
C ARG A 12 -33.49 -11.01 -9.21
N ALA A 13 -34.23 -11.72 -10.04
CA ALA A 13 -33.65 -12.43 -11.17
C ALA A 13 -32.96 -11.43 -12.11
N ILE A 14 -31.73 -11.73 -12.51
CA ILE A 14 -30.98 -10.93 -13.47
C ILE A 14 -31.77 -10.87 -14.80
N PRO A 15 -32.05 -9.67 -15.34
CA PRO A 15 -32.75 -9.53 -16.62
C PRO A 15 -32.06 -10.34 -17.72
N SER A 16 -32.85 -10.99 -18.57
CA SER A 16 -32.35 -11.79 -19.70
C SER A 16 -31.30 -11.09 -20.58
N PRO A 17 -31.41 -9.79 -20.92
CA PRO A 17 -30.38 -9.13 -21.75
C PRO A 17 -29.02 -9.02 -21.06
N VAL A 18 -28.99 -8.77 -19.74
CA VAL A 18 -27.74 -8.72 -18.96
C VAL A 18 -27.09 -10.09 -18.91
N ARG A 19 -27.91 -11.13 -18.77
CA ARG A 19 -27.42 -12.53 -18.76
C ARG A 19 -26.85 -12.95 -20.12
N ALA A 20 -27.43 -12.47 -21.21
CA ALA A 20 -26.94 -12.72 -22.57
C ALA A 20 -25.63 -11.98 -22.83
N GLN A 21 -25.51 -10.72 -22.38
CA GLN A 21 -24.28 -9.94 -22.50
C GLN A 21 -23.12 -10.56 -21.72
N LEU A 22 -23.36 -11.00 -20.48
CA LEU A 22 -22.33 -11.68 -19.67
C LEU A 22 -21.85 -13.00 -20.29
N ARG A 23 -22.73 -13.74 -21.00
CA ARG A 23 -22.31 -14.93 -21.74
C ARG A 23 -21.49 -14.57 -22.98
N ALA A 24 -21.91 -13.54 -23.72
CA ALA A 24 -21.18 -13.10 -24.91
C ALA A 24 -19.77 -12.59 -24.59
N GLU A 25 -19.60 -11.84 -23.49
CA GLU A 25 -18.28 -11.39 -23.01
C GLU A 25 -17.40 -12.56 -22.56
N PHE A 26 -18.00 -13.58 -21.93
CA PHE A 26 -17.29 -14.78 -21.51
C PHE A 26 -16.81 -15.62 -22.71
N ASP A 27 -17.68 -15.80 -23.73
CA ASP A 27 -17.35 -16.54 -24.94
C ASP A 27 -16.26 -15.80 -25.75
N LEU A 28 -16.31 -14.47 -25.82
CA LEU A 28 -15.26 -13.64 -26.45
C LEU A 28 -13.90 -13.75 -25.76
N GLY A 29 -13.86 -13.98 -24.45
CA GLY A 29 -12.62 -14.18 -23.70
C GLY A 29 -11.99 -15.57 -23.86
N LEU A 30 -12.77 -16.56 -24.30
CA LEU A 30 -12.30 -17.93 -24.53
C LEU A 30 -11.76 -18.16 -25.95
N ASP A 31 -12.28 -17.40 -26.92
CA ASP A 31 -11.95 -17.53 -28.33
C ASP A 31 -10.88 -16.54 -28.82
N ASP A 32 -10.01 -16.04 -27.94
CA ASP A 32 -8.84 -15.23 -28.34
C ASP A 32 -7.59 -16.14 -28.53
N PRO A 33 -7.35 -16.70 -29.73
CA PRO A 33 -6.11 -17.40 -30.02
C PRO A 33 -4.97 -16.39 -30.01
N ARG A 34 -4.21 -16.38 -28.92
CA ARG A 34 -2.95 -15.61 -28.79
C ARG A 34 -2.15 -15.73 -30.09
N PRO A 35 -1.94 -14.65 -30.85
CA PRO A 35 -1.19 -14.74 -32.08
C PRO A 35 0.29 -15.08 -31.77
N PRO A 36 0.93 -15.97 -32.56
CA PRO A 36 2.34 -16.27 -32.41
C PRO A 36 3.17 -15.02 -32.70
N ARG A 37 4.12 -14.71 -31.80
CA ARG A 37 5.06 -13.59 -31.94
C ARG A 37 5.96 -13.78 -33.17
N VAL A 38 5.68 -13.05 -34.25
CA VAL A 38 6.57 -12.96 -35.43
C VAL A 38 7.38 -11.66 -35.34
N ARG A 39 8.70 -11.78 -35.53
CA ARG A 39 9.68 -10.67 -35.55
C ARG A 39 9.47 -9.75 -36.77
N PRO A 40 9.64 -8.42 -36.66
CA PRO A 40 9.34 -7.54 -37.78
C PRO A 40 10.54 -7.41 -38.73
N SER A 41 10.29 -7.58 -40.02
CA SER A 41 11.10 -7.02 -41.10
C SER A 41 10.29 -5.94 -41.83
N SER A 42 11.00 -4.87 -42.16
CA SER A 42 10.59 -3.60 -42.76
C SER A 42 9.58 -3.61 -43.92
N SER A 43 8.76 -2.54 -43.92
CA SER A 43 8.37 -1.68 -45.06
C SER A 43 6.90 -1.69 -45.56
N VAL A 44 6.21 -0.59 -45.18
CA VAL A 44 5.23 0.26 -45.91
C VAL A 44 3.81 -0.26 -46.18
N VAL A 45 2.79 0.47 -45.66
CA VAL A 45 1.74 1.26 -46.38
C VAL A 45 0.59 1.58 -45.41
N ALA A 46 0.13 2.83 -45.46
CA ALA A 46 -0.91 3.45 -44.65
C ALA A 46 -2.35 2.97 -44.94
N ALA A 47 -3.21 3.04 -43.92
CA ALA A 47 -4.63 3.33 -44.09
C ALA A 47 -5.21 3.91 -42.79
N ALA A 48 -5.81 5.10 -42.89
CA ALA A 48 -6.56 5.75 -41.82
C ALA A 48 -7.98 5.18 -41.75
N ALA A 49 -8.45 4.91 -40.54
CA ALA A 49 -9.88 4.76 -40.25
C ALA A 49 -10.16 5.29 -38.83
N VAL A 50 -10.77 6.47 -38.78
CA VAL A 50 -11.34 7.06 -37.57
C VAL A 50 -12.72 6.42 -37.37
N VAL A 51 -12.90 5.71 -36.26
CA VAL A 51 -14.23 5.36 -35.74
C VAL A 51 -14.28 5.81 -34.29
N VAL A 52 -14.99 6.92 -34.06
CA VAL A 52 -15.38 7.40 -32.74
C VAL A 52 -16.67 6.69 -32.35
N LEU A 53 -16.63 5.85 -31.32
CA LEU A 53 -17.82 5.37 -30.61
C LEU A 53 -17.65 5.64 -29.12
N LEU A 54 -18.28 6.72 -28.68
CA LEU A 54 -18.47 7.10 -27.28
C LEU A 54 -19.68 6.33 -26.73
N VAL A 55 -19.45 5.35 -25.86
CA VAL A 55 -20.44 4.89 -24.87
C VAL A 55 -19.70 4.66 -23.56
N GLY A 56 -19.81 5.62 -22.64
CA GLY A 56 -19.28 5.53 -21.29
C GLY A 56 -20.21 4.70 -20.41
N ALA A 57 -19.80 3.46 -20.11
CA ALA A 57 -20.30 2.72 -18.96
C ALA A 57 -19.19 2.67 -17.92
N VAL A 58 -19.40 3.32 -16.77
CA VAL A 58 -18.50 3.26 -15.62
C VAL A 58 -18.72 1.92 -14.94
N ILE A 59 -17.87 0.94 -15.24
CA ILE A 59 -17.77 -0.30 -14.48
C ILE A 59 -16.69 -0.09 -13.42
N VAL A 60 -17.11 -0.08 -12.15
CA VAL A 60 -16.19 -0.17 -11.00
C VAL A 60 -15.73 -1.63 -10.89
N LEU A 61 -14.63 -1.96 -11.56
CA LEU A 61 -13.92 -3.22 -11.32
C LEU A 61 -13.13 -3.10 -10.02
N ARG A 62 -13.42 -3.97 -9.06
CA ARG A 62 -12.55 -4.20 -7.90
C ARG A 62 -11.32 -4.95 -8.40
N ASP A 63 -10.19 -4.26 -8.35
CA ASP A 63 -8.90 -4.76 -8.82
C ASP A 63 -8.45 -5.99 -8.01
N SER A 64 -8.32 -7.11 -8.70
CA SER A 64 -7.64 -8.32 -8.22
C SER A 64 -6.24 -8.27 -8.82
N ALA A 65 -5.20 -8.42 -8.00
CA ALA A 65 -3.81 -8.23 -8.37
C ALA A 65 -3.40 -9.00 -9.64
N GLY A 66 -3.27 -8.28 -10.75
CA GLY A 66 -2.60 -8.72 -11.97
C GLY A 66 -1.45 -7.76 -12.27
N THR A 67 -0.28 -8.31 -12.60
CA THR A 67 0.87 -7.57 -13.14
C THR A 67 0.49 -6.90 -14.46
N THR A 68 0.01 -5.67 -14.36
CA THR A 68 -0.15 -4.73 -15.48
C THR A 68 0.67 -3.49 -15.15
N GLU A 69 1.33 -2.95 -16.17
CA GLU A 69 2.08 -1.69 -16.15
C GLU A 69 1.34 -0.62 -15.32
N PRO A 70 2.01 0.07 -14.38
CA PRO A 70 1.32 0.88 -13.39
C PRO A 70 0.70 2.10 -14.07
N ALA A 71 -0.61 2.05 -14.29
CA ALA A 71 -1.40 3.24 -14.58
C ALA A 71 -1.11 4.26 -13.46
N GLN A 72 -0.50 5.38 -13.84
CA GLN A 72 -0.33 6.54 -12.95
C GLN A 72 -1.73 6.89 -12.43
N ARG A 73 -1.97 6.69 -11.13
CA ARG A 73 -3.18 7.20 -10.50
C ARG A 73 -3.09 8.73 -10.58
N THR A 74 -3.86 9.31 -11.48
CA THR A 74 -4.16 10.74 -11.47
C THR A 74 -4.80 11.03 -10.12
N THR A 75 -4.08 11.80 -9.29
CA THR A 75 -4.51 12.20 -7.96
C THR A 75 -5.88 12.86 -8.05
N THR A 76 -6.87 12.32 -7.33
CA THR A 76 -8.20 12.92 -7.19
C THR A 76 -8.05 14.35 -6.67
N ALA A 77 -8.82 15.29 -7.26
CA ALA A 77 -8.74 16.73 -7.02
C ALA A 77 -8.54 17.08 -5.53
N ALA A 78 -7.59 17.98 -5.27
CA ALA A 78 -7.21 18.40 -3.93
C ALA A 78 -8.43 18.93 -3.14
N PRO A 79 -8.64 18.52 -1.87
CA PRO A 79 -9.62 19.16 -1.01
C PRO A 79 -9.33 20.66 -0.88
N ALA A 80 -10.39 21.47 -0.93
CA ALA A 80 -10.31 22.90 -0.79
C ALA A 80 -9.73 23.29 0.60
N PRO A 81 -9.04 24.44 0.72
CA PRO A 81 -8.66 24.99 2.02
C PRO A 81 -9.92 25.18 2.89
N GLY A 82 -10.04 24.37 3.95
CA GLY A 82 -11.24 24.27 4.79
C GLY A 82 -11.53 22.85 5.30
N ASP A 83 -10.85 21.84 4.76
CA ASP A 83 -10.93 20.45 5.25
C ASP A 83 -10.35 20.34 6.69
N GLU A 84 -11.14 19.77 7.60
CA GLU A 84 -10.77 19.51 8.99
C GLU A 84 -9.48 18.68 9.07
N LEU A 85 -9.30 17.72 8.14
CA LEU A 85 -8.12 16.86 8.07
C LEU A 85 -6.85 17.66 7.77
N VAL A 86 -6.92 18.60 6.82
CA VAL A 86 -5.80 19.48 6.44
C VAL A 86 -5.42 20.41 7.59
N SER A 87 -6.42 21.00 8.26
CA SER A 87 -6.19 21.87 9.41
C SER A 87 -5.55 21.10 10.58
N ALA A 88 -6.08 19.91 10.91
CA ALA A 88 -5.56 19.06 11.96
C ALA A 88 -4.13 18.57 11.69
N ALA A 89 -3.81 18.23 10.44
CA ALA A 89 -2.46 17.87 10.02
C ALA A 89 -1.49 19.06 10.18
N LEU A 90 -1.87 20.25 9.72
CA LEU A 90 -1.05 21.45 9.82
C LEU A 90 -0.78 21.84 11.27
N ASP A 91 -1.79 21.78 12.13
CA ASP A 91 -1.65 22.02 13.58
C ASP A 91 -0.68 21.05 14.24
N ARG A 92 -0.72 19.78 13.83
CA ARG A 92 0.18 18.74 14.35
C ARG A 92 1.64 19.03 13.97
N CYS A 93 1.88 19.37 12.70
CA CYS A 93 3.21 19.76 12.24
C CYS A 93 3.74 21.00 12.95
N ALA A 94 2.95 22.06 13.09
CA ALA A 94 3.39 23.27 13.75
C ALA A 94 3.69 23.07 15.24
N ARG A 95 2.88 22.26 15.95
CA ARG A 95 3.17 21.87 17.35
C ARG A 95 4.50 21.14 17.47
N ARG A 96 4.85 20.29 16.51
CA ARG A 96 6.14 19.59 16.53
C ARG A 96 7.29 20.52 16.19
N ALA A 97 7.13 21.34 15.15
CA ALA A 97 8.10 22.33 14.71
C ALA A 97 8.47 23.33 15.82
N ALA A 98 7.47 23.79 16.59
CA ALA A 98 7.68 24.70 17.72
C ALA A 98 8.61 24.14 18.81
N ARG A 99 8.73 22.81 18.95
CA ARG A 99 9.62 22.19 19.96
C ARG A 99 11.10 22.18 19.56
N VAL A 100 11.40 22.28 18.27
CA VAL A 100 12.78 22.23 17.74
C VAL A 100 13.34 23.63 17.48
N GLY A 101 12.46 24.63 17.31
CA GLY A 101 12.86 25.99 16.96
C GLY A 101 13.16 26.12 15.45
N GLY A 102 13.38 27.36 14.98
CA GLY A 102 13.63 27.62 13.55
C GLY A 102 12.37 27.71 12.67
N TYR A 103 11.18 27.61 13.27
CA TYR A 103 9.89 27.76 12.59
C TYR A 103 9.10 28.94 13.18
N PRO A 104 8.32 29.68 12.38
CA PRO A 104 7.47 30.75 12.90
C PRO A 104 6.29 30.17 13.69
N ASP A 105 5.68 31.00 14.54
CA ASP A 105 4.47 30.63 15.28
C ASP A 105 3.34 30.15 14.36
N ARG A 106 2.53 29.18 14.84
CA ARG A 106 1.43 28.57 14.09
C ARG A 106 0.45 29.59 13.50
N SER A 107 0.23 30.73 14.16
CA SER A 107 -0.62 31.82 13.65
C SER A 107 -0.16 32.40 12.31
N ARG A 108 1.12 32.21 11.96
CA ARG A 108 1.71 32.65 10.68
C ARG A 108 1.70 31.56 9.61
N TRP A 109 1.04 30.43 9.87
CA TRP A 109 0.93 29.31 8.92
C TRP A 109 -0.41 29.37 8.20
N THR A 110 -0.37 29.43 6.87
CA THR A 110 -1.56 29.42 6.01
C THR A 110 -1.52 28.21 5.09
N PRO A 111 -2.49 27.27 5.16
CA PRO A 111 -2.55 26.16 4.23
C PRO A 111 -2.80 26.67 2.81
N SER A 112 -2.19 26.03 1.82
CA SER A 112 -2.48 26.25 0.40
C SER A 112 -3.39 25.13 -0.11
N PHE A 113 -2.95 23.88 0.04
CA PHE A 113 -3.74 22.68 -0.29
C PHE A 113 -3.22 21.44 0.45
N GLY A 114 -4.00 20.37 0.43
CA GLY A 114 -3.61 19.06 0.96
C GLY A 114 -3.79 17.94 -0.06
N VAL A 115 -3.03 16.86 0.09
CA VAL A 115 -3.13 15.62 -0.68
C VAL A 115 -3.08 14.44 0.29
N GLY A 116 -3.85 13.38 0.04
CA GLY A 116 -3.82 12.15 0.82
C GLY A 116 -5.17 11.81 1.46
N GLY A 117 -5.13 11.15 2.62
CA GLY A 117 -6.28 10.72 3.40
C GLY A 117 -5.88 10.22 4.80
N ASP A 118 -6.74 9.47 5.48
CA ASP A 118 -6.58 9.13 6.91
C ASP A 118 -5.22 8.53 7.30
N ALA A 119 -4.60 7.77 6.41
CA ALA A 119 -3.34 7.08 6.68
C ALA A 119 -2.10 7.94 6.37
N LEU A 120 -2.21 8.91 5.47
CA LEU A 120 -1.11 9.79 5.07
C LEU A 120 -1.70 11.07 4.52
N VAL A 121 -1.39 12.20 5.16
CA VAL A 121 -1.80 13.54 4.72
C VAL A 121 -0.56 14.37 4.49
N VAL A 122 -0.48 15.02 3.34
CA VAL A 122 0.57 15.99 3.03
C VAL A 122 -0.09 17.34 2.78
N VAL A 123 0.34 18.35 3.52
CA VAL A 123 -0.14 19.72 3.42
C VAL A 123 0.98 20.60 2.88
N ALA A 124 0.71 21.27 1.76
CA ALA A 124 1.52 22.41 1.32
C ALA A 124 0.97 23.67 1.98
N ALA A 125 1.83 24.42 2.65
CA ALA A 125 1.46 25.62 3.38
C ALA A 125 2.54 26.69 3.25
N ARG A 126 2.22 27.91 3.70
CA ARG A 126 3.20 28.95 3.92
C ARG A 126 3.36 29.24 5.40
N ALA A 127 4.59 29.18 5.88
CA ALA A 127 4.98 29.60 7.22
C ALA A 127 5.67 30.95 7.11
N ALA A 128 5.01 32.02 7.58
CA ALA A 128 5.49 33.41 7.43
C ALA A 128 5.77 33.81 5.96
N GLY A 129 4.97 33.30 5.03
CA GLY A 129 5.12 33.55 3.59
C GLY A 129 6.11 32.61 2.87
N GLN A 130 6.88 31.80 3.61
CA GLN A 130 7.80 30.83 3.01
C GLN A 130 7.14 29.46 2.84
N PRO A 131 7.41 28.73 1.75
CA PRO A 131 6.85 27.41 1.52
C PRO A 131 7.32 26.43 2.59
N VAL A 132 6.37 25.63 3.10
CA VAL A 132 6.59 24.51 4.01
C VAL A 132 5.71 23.34 3.61
N PHE A 133 6.26 22.13 3.66
CA PHE A 133 5.53 20.89 3.41
C PHE A 133 5.46 20.11 4.70
N CYS A 134 4.25 19.69 5.05
CA CYS A 134 3.92 18.97 6.27
C CYS A 134 3.34 17.62 5.89
N GLN A 135 4.05 16.54 6.16
CA GLN A 135 3.56 15.18 6.05
C GLN A 135 3.17 14.66 7.44
N VAL A 136 2.01 14.00 7.51
CA VAL A 136 1.47 13.42 8.74
C VAL A 136 0.99 12.00 8.44
N THR A 137 1.42 11.04 9.26
CA THR A 137 0.91 9.66 9.31
C THR A 137 0.20 9.44 10.65
N PRO A 138 -0.34 8.25 10.97
CA PRO A 138 -0.89 7.99 12.30
C PRO A 138 0.09 8.32 13.42
N THR A 139 1.38 7.96 13.30
CA THR A 139 2.34 8.10 14.40
C THR A 139 3.43 9.14 14.20
N THR A 140 3.68 9.54 12.95
CA THR A 140 4.80 10.43 12.61
C THR A 140 4.35 11.75 11.97
N VAL A 141 5.18 12.76 12.16
CA VAL A 141 5.14 14.01 11.42
C VAL A 141 6.51 14.29 10.80
N THR A 142 6.49 14.78 9.57
CA THR A 142 7.66 15.23 8.85
C THR A 142 7.40 16.63 8.31
N VAL A 143 8.26 17.58 8.63
CA VAL A 143 8.11 19.00 8.25
C VAL A 143 9.36 19.46 7.53
N SER A 144 9.25 19.94 6.29
CA SER A 144 10.38 20.56 5.59
C SER A 144 10.85 21.81 6.36
N ALA A 145 12.13 22.19 6.25
CA ALA A 145 12.52 23.50 6.76
C ALA A 145 11.82 24.62 5.96
N PRO A 146 11.55 25.80 6.56
CA PRO A 146 11.03 26.94 5.82
C PRO A 146 12.02 27.34 4.73
N ALA A 147 11.51 27.65 3.53
CA ALA A 147 12.32 27.98 2.35
C ALA A 147 13.24 26.85 1.83
N ALA A 148 13.17 25.64 2.39
CA ALA A 148 13.82 24.46 1.84
C ALA A 148 13.34 24.14 0.41
N GLY A 149 12.12 24.55 0.07
CA GLY A 149 11.55 24.43 -1.27
C GLY A 149 11.16 23.00 -1.66
N ALA A 150 11.41 21.98 -0.83
CA ALA A 150 11.03 20.60 -1.11
C ALA A 150 10.87 19.72 0.14
N LEU A 151 10.17 18.61 -0.05
CA LEU A 151 10.08 17.47 0.88
C LEU A 151 10.10 16.17 0.07
N VAL A 152 10.99 15.25 0.46
CA VAL A 152 11.04 13.90 -0.09
C VAL A 152 11.00 12.91 1.08
N SER A 153 10.12 11.91 1.01
CA SER A 153 9.95 10.94 2.10
C SER A 153 9.82 9.51 1.60
N ARG A 154 10.23 8.54 2.43
CA ARG A 154 10.10 7.10 2.14
C ARG A 154 8.65 6.63 2.08
N GLU A 155 7.71 7.39 2.64
CA GLU A 155 6.26 7.18 2.50
C GLU A 155 5.75 7.54 1.10
N GLY A 156 6.65 7.93 0.18
CA GLY A 156 6.35 8.12 -1.24
C GLY A 156 6.01 9.55 -1.59
N VAL A 157 6.34 10.51 -0.72
CA VAL A 157 6.00 11.90 -0.96
C VAL A 157 7.16 12.57 -1.69
N VAL A 158 6.81 13.27 -2.77
CA VAL A 158 7.69 14.22 -3.45
C VAL A 158 6.92 15.53 -3.56
N ALA A 159 7.38 16.54 -2.86
CA ALA A 159 6.79 17.87 -2.86
C ALA A 159 7.86 18.92 -3.09
N GLY A 160 7.47 20.03 -3.70
CA GLY A 160 8.39 21.14 -3.91
C GLY A 160 7.75 22.38 -4.50
N THR A 161 8.61 23.37 -4.80
CA THR A 161 8.21 24.64 -5.39
C THR A 161 8.66 24.76 -6.84
N VAL A 162 7.94 25.55 -7.62
CA VAL A 162 8.28 25.89 -9.01
C VAL A 162 8.08 27.38 -9.28
N ASP A 163 8.96 27.98 -10.08
CA ASP A 163 8.95 29.42 -10.33
C ASP A 163 7.76 29.86 -11.21
N ALA A 164 7.31 29.02 -12.15
CA ALA A 164 6.22 29.34 -13.07
C ALA A 164 5.01 28.42 -12.86
N PRO A 165 3.82 28.95 -12.52
CA PRO A 165 2.62 28.15 -12.27
C PRO A 165 1.85 27.82 -13.57
N SER A 166 2.27 28.38 -14.71
CA SER A 166 1.51 28.35 -15.97
C SER A 166 1.89 27.20 -16.91
N GLY A 167 2.56 26.17 -16.41
CA GLY A 167 3.06 25.04 -17.20
C GLY A 167 2.75 23.68 -16.59
N GLU A 168 2.74 22.66 -17.44
CA GLU A 168 2.75 21.26 -17.01
C GLU A 168 4.12 20.95 -16.39
N VAL A 169 4.21 20.94 -15.05
CA VAL A 169 5.44 20.54 -14.37
C VAL A 169 5.60 19.04 -14.51
N ARG A 170 6.76 18.58 -14.98
CA ARG A 170 7.10 17.16 -15.04
C ARG A 170 8.13 16.82 -14.00
N VAL A 171 7.77 15.95 -13.07
CA VAL A 171 8.68 15.42 -12.06
C VAL A 171 9.16 14.03 -12.49
N ARG A 172 10.46 13.79 -12.38
CA ARG A 172 11.11 12.51 -12.67
C ARG A 172 12.05 12.13 -11.53
N GLY A 173 12.20 10.83 -11.29
CA GLY A 173 13.12 10.27 -10.32
C GLY A 173 13.84 9.06 -10.89
N THR A 174 15.15 8.98 -10.67
CA THR A 174 15.98 7.81 -10.97
C THR A 174 16.78 7.42 -9.73
N GLY A 175 16.63 6.17 -9.28
CA GLY A 175 17.16 5.75 -7.98
C GLY A 175 17.22 4.24 -7.76
N PRO A 176 17.70 3.81 -6.58
CA PRO A 176 17.94 2.41 -6.26
C PRO A 176 16.66 1.57 -6.18
N HIS A 177 15.52 2.20 -5.93
CA HIS A 177 14.22 1.53 -5.84
C HIS A 177 13.46 1.48 -7.17
N GLY A 178 14.03 2.05 -8.23
CA GLY A 178 13.45 2.17 -9.57
C GLY A 178 13.26 3.61 -10.02
N ASP A 179 12.78 3.75 -11.26
CA ASP A 179 12.46 5.05 -11.84
C ASP A 179 10.99 5.40 -11.61
N PHE A 180 10.69 6.69 -11.60
CA PHE A 180 9.31 7.19 -11.64
C PHE A 180 9.22 8.50 -12.42
N GLY A 181 8.01 8.81 -12.88
CA GLY A 181 7.68 10.12 -13.42
C GLY A 181 6.19 10.40 -13.25
N PHE A 182 5.84 11.68 -13.12
CA PHE A 182 4.46 12.13 -13.01
C PHE A 182 4.36 13.64 -13.30
N THR A 183 3.14 14.11 -13.54
CA THR A 183 2.80 15.52 -13.73
C THR A 183 1.91 15.94 -12.55
N PRO A 184 2.43 16.62 -11.51
CA PRO A 184 1.61 17.04 -10.39
C PRO A 184 0.79 18.29 -10.72
N SER A 185 -0.30 18.49 -9.99
CA SER A 185 -0.98 19.78 -9.98
C SER A 185 -0.13 20.80 -9.22
N VAL A 186 0.05 21.97 -9.81
CA VAL A 186 0.73 23.11 -9.18
C VAL A 186 -0.30 24.09 -8.69
N ILE A 187 -0.28 24.37 -7.40
CA ILE A 187 -1.12 25.39 -6.78
C ILE A 187 -0.18 26.31 -6.03
N ASP A 188 -0.27 27.62 -6.32
CA ASP A 188 0.44 28.63 -5.54
C ASP A 188 1.98 28.42 -5.52
N HIS A 189 2.52 28.05 -6.69
CA HIS A 189 3.93 27.71 -6.91
C HIS A 189 4.43 26.49 -6.13
N MET A 190 3.53 25.67 -5.60
CA MET A 190 3.84 24.45 -4.87
C MET A 190 3.18 23.24 -5.53
N TYR A 191 3.83 22.10 -5.43
CA TYR A 191 3.29 20.81 -5.86
C TYR A 191 3.52 19.76 -4.78
N VAL A 192 2.63 18.76 -4.74
CA VAL A 192 2.75 17.57 -3.92
C VAL A 192 2.32 16.38 -4.77
N ALA A 193 3.10 15.31 -4.74
CA ALA A 193 2.77 14.05 -5.38
C ALA A 193 3.10 12.87 -4.49
N MET A 194 2.34 11.79 -4.69
CA MET A 194 2.58 10.49 -4.09
C MET A 194 3.05 9.52 -5.19
N THR A 195 4.24 8.96 -5.01
CA THR A 195 4.86 8.03 -5.94
C THR A 195 4.48 6.59 -5.60
N SER A 196 4.55 5.69 -6.58
CA SER A 196 4.46 4.25 -6.36
C SER A 196 5.82 3.59 -6.06
N THR A 197 6.90 4.36 -6.18
CA THR A 197 8.30 3.96 -5.97
C THR A 197 8.89 4.76 -4.82
N ASN A 198 9.57 4.10 -3.88
CA ASN A 198 10.23 4.75 -2.75
C ASN A 198 11.28 5.76 -3.26
N PRO A 199 11.12 7.08 -2.99
CA PRO A 199 12.00 8.11 -3.53
C PRO A 199 13.31 8.27 -2.72
N THR A 200 13.54 7.45 -1.68
CA THR A 200 14.76 7.51 -0.87
C THR A 200 16.00 7.21 -1.72
N GLY A 201 17.00 8.08 -1.65
CA GLY A 201 18.24 7.93 -2.44
C GLY A 201 18.07 8.18 -3.94
N THR A 202 16.90 8.64 -4.39
CA THR A 202 16.61 8.92 -5.79
C THR A 202 17.08 10.32 -6.18
N ARG A 203 17.67 10.46 -7.38
CA ARG A 203 17.89 11.76 -8.01
C ARG A 203 16.57 12.23 -8.62
N ILE A 204 16.03 13.33 -8.11
CA ILE A 204 14.73 13.86 -8.53
C ILE A 204 14.93 15.18 -9.30
N THR A 205 14.19 15.36 -10.38
CA THR A 205 14.11 16.62 -11.13
C THR A 205 12.65 17.04 -11.32
N ALA A 206 12.42 18.36 -11.35
CA ALA A 206 11.16 18.99 -11.76
C ALA A 206 11.48 19.92 -12.93
N ASP A 207 10.92 19.65 -14.11
CA ASP A 207 11.26 20.34 -15.36
C ASP A 207 12.78 20.40 -15.62
N ASP A 208 13.42 19.25 -15.38
CA ASP A 208 14.88 19.05 -15.49
C ASP A 208 15.74 19.87 -14.51
N VAL A 209 15.11 20.60 -13.58
CA VAL A 209 15.76 21.25 -12.44
C VAL A 209 15.88 20.26 -11.27
N PRO A 210 17.07 20.05 -10.70
CA PRO A 210 17.24 19.18 -9.54
C PRO A 210 16.38 19.60 -8.35
N VAL A 211 15.62 18.65 -7.79
CA VAL A 211 14.88 18.83 -6.54
C VAL A 211 15.82 18.44 -5.39
N SER A 212 16.31 19.44 -4.67
CA SER A 212 17.08 19.22 -3.45
C SER A 212 16.14 19.34 -2.25
N ALA A 213 15.99 18.25 -1.50
CA ALA A 213 15.24 18.26 -0.24
C ALA A 213 16.23 18.25 0.92
N PRO A 214 16.43 19.39 1.62
CA PRO A 214 17.16 19.44 2.87
C PRO A 214 16.55 18.49 3.92
N ASP A 215 17.33 18.22 4.97
CA ASP A 215 16.88 17.42 6.11
C ASP A 215 15.57 18.00 6.68
N ALA A 216 14.53 17.18 6.61
CA ALA A 216 13.24 17.50 7.20
C ALA A 216 13.24 17.16 8.69
N LEU A 217 12.48 17.94 9.47
CA LEU A 217 12.17 17.58 10.83
C LEU A 217 11.22 16.39 10.83
N THR A 218 11.72 15.20 11.14
CA THR A 218 10.92 13.98 11.30
C THR A 218 10.81 13.60 12.77
N ALA A 219 9.62 13.26 13.24
CA ALA A 219 9.44 12.77 14.59
C ALA A 219 8.19 11.90 14.76
N ARG A 220 8.30 10.89 15.62
CA ARG A 220 7.15 10.21 16.20
C ARG A 220 6.53 11.12 17.27
N ASP A 221 5.27 11.49 17.09
CA ASP A 221 4.55 12.40 17.99
C ASP A 221 3.25 11.82 18.54
N ARG A 222 2.82 10.66 18.04
CA ARG A 222 1.74 9.84 18.62
C ARG A 222 2.14 8.36 18.64
N PRO A 223 2.61 7.82 19.77
CA PRO A 223 2.79 6.38 19.88
C PRO A 223 1.41 5.71 19.94
N ASP A 224 1.12 4.85 18.97
CA ASP A 224 -0.11 4.06 18.82
C ASP A 224 0.01 2.66 19.43
N GLY A 225 0.85 2.52 20.45
CA GLY A 225 1.18 1.23 21.07
C GLY A 225 2.60 1.22 21.64
N PRO A 226 3.13 0.04 22.00
CA PRO A 226 4.52 -0.10 22.40
C PRO A 226 5.46 0.39 21.27
N GLU A 227 6.69 0.72 21.63
CA GLU A 227 7.71 0.96 20.62
C GLU A 227 7.93 -0.34 19.81
N PRO A 228 8.00 -0.27 18.48
CA PRO A 228 8.28 -1.46 17.69
C PRO A 228 9.57 -2.12 18.10
N ASP A 229 9.49 -3.41 18.37
CA ASP A 229 10.69 -4.20 18.60
C ASP A 229 11.51 -4.25 17.31
N ARG A 230 12.73 -3.73 17.39
CA ARG A 230 13.76 -3.76 16.35
C ARG A 230 15.02 -4.50 16.82
N ALA A 231 15.02 -5.03 18.03
CA ALA A 231 16.15 -5.70 18.65
C ALA A 231 16.07 -7.23 18.49
N SER A 232 14.86 -7.81 18.54
CA SER A 232 14.68 -9.24 18.25
C SER A 232 15.07 -9.57 16.81
N GLU A 233 15.28 -10.85 16.53
CA GLU A 233 15.54 -11.33 15.18
C GLU A 233 14.41 -10.96 14.20
N GLY A 234 13.15 -11.22 14.56
CA GLY A 234 12.00 -10.81 13.75
C GLY A 234 11.89 -9.29 13.61
N GLY A 235 12.21 -8.54 14.67
CA GLY A 235 12.25 -7.08 14.65
C GLY A 235 13.31 -6.51 13.71
N ARG A 236 14.51 -7.09 13.70
CA ARG A 236 15.60 -6.69 12.78
C ARG A 236 15.27 -7.01 11.34
N LEU A 237 14.79 -8.23 11.06
CA LEU A 237 14.41 -8.67 9.72
C LEU A 237 13.30 -7.78 9.15
N LEU A 238 12.27 -7.50 9.95
CA LEU A 238 11.22 -6.57 9.55
C LEU A 238 11.79 -5.16 9.35
N GLY A 239 12.60 -4.65 10.28
CA GLY A 239 13.17 -3.30 10.19
C GLY A 239 14.01 -3.07 8.93
N GLU A 240 14.83 -4.06 8.55
CA GLU A 240 15.60 -4.05 7.29
C GLU A 240 14.68 -4.07 6.08
N CYS A 241 13.68 -4.95 6.07
CA CYS A 241 12.70 -5.03 4.98
C CYS A 241 11.95 -3.72 4.73
N LEU A 242 11.51 -3.06 5.79
CA LEU A 242 10.74 -1.81 5.70
C LEU A 242 11.62 -0.65 5.23
N ARG A 243 12.90 -0.65 5.61
CA ARG A 243 13.88 0.35 5.16
C ARG A 243 14.15 0.26 3.67
N ASP A 244 14.29 -0.97 3.17
CA ASP A 244 14.71 -1.24 1.79
C ASP A 244 13.52 -1.46 0.83
N ALA A 245 12.29 -1.25 1.32
CA ALA A 245 11.06 -1.40 0.56
C ALA A 245 11.11 -0.54 -0.72
N SER A 246 11.00 -1.18 -1.89
CA SER A 246 10.99 -0.46 -3.18
C SER A 246 9.68 0.29 -3.43
N ARG A 247 8.60 -0.15 -2.79
CA ARG A 247 7.32 0.57 -2.77
C ARG A 247 7.19 1.35 -1.47
N PRO A 248 6.66 2.57 -1.52
CA PRO A 248 6.41 3.33 -0.31
C PRO A 248 5.45 2.61 0.62
N LEU A 249 5.79 2.64 1.91
CA LEU A 249 4.93 2.16 2.98
C LEU A 249 4.46 3.34 3.80
N VAL A 250 3.18 3.33 4.16
CA VAL A 250 2.64 4.32 5.09
C VAL A 250 3.09 3.96 6.49
N ASP A 251 3.70 4.92 7.17
CA ASP A 251 4.15 4.83 8.56
C ASP A 251 4.98 3.57 8.88
N PRO A 252 6.10 3.32 8.17
CA PRO A 252 6.89 2.10 8.32
C PRO A 252 7.47 1.94 9.74
N ASP A 253 7.66 3.04 10.48
CA ASP A 253 8.12 2.98 11.87
C ASP A 253 7.02 2.55 12.85
N SER A 254 5.75 2.46 12.45
CA SER A 254 4.68 1.96 13.31
C SER A 254 4.57 0.42 13.34
N TYR A 255 5.18 -0.26 12.36
CA TYR A 255 4.95 -1.70 12.20
C TYR A 255 5.63 -2.50 13.31
N GLN A 256 4.84 -3.26 14.04
CA GLN A 256 5.31 -4.22 15.02
C GLN A 256 5.68 -5.54 14.32
N PRO A 257 6.78 -6.21 14.71
CA PRO A 257 7.06 -7.55 14.23
C PRO A 257 5.99 -8.53 14.71
N GLY A 258 5.68 -9.49 13.85
CA GLY A 258 4.71 -10.55 14.10
C GLY A 258 5.34 -11.94 13.96
N ALA A 259 4.51 -12.92 13.64
CA ALA A 259 4.96 -14.27 13.34
C ALA A 259 5.90 -14.30 12.12
N HIS A 260 6.80 -15.28 12.12
CA HIS A 260 7.74 -15.53 11.03
C HIS A 260 7.90 -17.04 10.80
N ALA A 261 8.09 -17.43 9.54
CA ALA A 261 8.33 -18.81 9.14
C ALA A 261 9.00 -18.85 7.76
N GLY A 262 9.95 -19.77 7.55
CA GLY A 262 10.56 -20.00 6.23
C GLY A 262 11.17 -18.74 5.59
N GLY A 263 11.85 -17.89 6.36
CA GLY A 263 12.43 -16.63 5.85
C GLY A 263 11.42 -15.52 5.58
N ILE A 264 10.13 -15.73 5.87
CA ILE A 264 9.07 -14.72 5.84
C ILE A 264 8.85 -14.17 7.25
N VAL A 265 8.78 -12.85 7.39
CA VAL A 265 8.28 -12.16 8.59
C VAL A 265 7.03 -11.37 8.23
N LEU A 266 6.02 -11.43 9.09
CA LEU A 266 4.88 -10.53 9.02
C LEU A 266 5.12 -9.32 9.92
N GLY A 267 4.81 -8.13 9.41
CA GLY A 267 4.72 -6.91 10.20
C GLY A 267 3.29 -6.41 10.23
N ARG A 268 2.89 -5.76 11.33
CA ARG A 268 1.55 -5.21 11.47
C ARG A 268 1.58 -3.79 12.02
N SER A 269 0.85 -2.90 11.38
CA SER A 269 0.39 -1.62 11.95
C SER A 269 -1.08 -1.71 12.37
N ALA A 270 -1.67 -0.62 12.86
CA ALA A 270 -3.08 -0.58 13.20
C ALA A 270 -3.99 -0.97 12.01
N THR A 271 -3.62 -0.58 10.79
CA THR A 271 -4.47 -0.70 9.59
C THR A 271 -3.88 -1.57 8.49
N THR A 272 -2.64 -2.03 8.61
CA THR A 272 -1.94 -2.68 7.49
C THR A 272 -1.14 -3.88 7.97
N LEU A 273 -1.19 -4.95 7.19
CA LEU A 273 -0.30 -6.10 7.27
C LEU A 273 0.75 -5.97 6.17
N VAL A 274 2.01 -6.24 6.48
CA VAL A 274 3.10 -6.32 5.51
C VAL A 274 3.74 -7.70 5.59
N VAL A 275 4.06 -8.27 4.43
CA VAL A 275 4.74 -9.54 4.30
C VAL A 275 6.13 -9.27 3.74
N CYS A 276 7.13 -9.64 4.50
CA CYS A 276 8.53 -9.39 4.21
C CYS A 276 9.27 -10.72 4.04
N ARG A 277 10.12 -10.81 3.03
CA ARG A 277 10.98 -11.98 2.78
C ARG A 277 12.44 -11.59 2.89
N GLN A 278 13.22 -12.44 3.53
CA GLN A 278 14.67 -12.37 3.48
C GLN A 278 15.18 -13.04 2.20
N GLU A 279 15.97 -12.33 1.41
CA GLU A 279 16.61 -12.86 0.21
C GLU A 279 17.94 -13.55 0.58
N ALA A 280 18.12 -14.80 0.15
CA ALA A 280 19.26 -15.64 0.54
C ALA A 280 20.61 -15.10 0.04
N GLU A 281 20.66 -14.48 -1.14
CA GLU A 281 21.93 -14.13 -1.80
C GLU A 281 22.46 -12.74 -1.45
N ALA A 282 21.60 -11.84 -0.97
CA ALA A 282 21.98 -10.44 -0.72
C ALA A 282 21.88 -10.03 0.75
N GLY A 283 21.33 -10.89 1.62
CA GLY A 283 20.93 -10.49 2.98
C GLY A 283 19.88 -9.38 3.01
N ALA A 284 19.40 -8.94 1.84
CA ALA A 284 18.40 -7.91 1.69
C ALA A 284 17.03 -8.49 2.02
N ALA A 285 16.19 -7.73 2.72
CA ALA A 285 14.81 -8.10 2.94
C ALA A 285 13.91 -7.27 2.02
N ARG A 286 12.86 -7.90 1.49
CA ARG A 286 11.96 -7.29 0.51
C ARG A 286 10.51 -7.42 0.94
N VAL A 287 9.77 -6.32 0.80
CA VAL A 287 8.32 -6.33 0.91
C VAL A 287 7.72 -7.07 -0.29
N LEU A 288 7.04 -8.18 -0.02
CA LEU A 288 6.32 -8.96 -1.02
C LEU A 288 4.91 -8.42 -1.23
N GLN A 289 4.22 -8.16 -0.13
CA GLN A 289 2.81 -7.78 -0.14
C GLN A 289 2.50 -6.82 0.99
N THR A 290 1.55 -5.93 0.74
CA THR A 290 0.85 -5.16 1.76
C THR A 290 -0.65 -5.45 1.65
N ARG A 291 -1.33 -5.51 2.79
CA ARG A 291 -2.77 -5.76 2.84
C ARG A 291 -3.39 -4.83 3.87
N ARG A 292 -4.41 -4.08 3.47
CA ARG A 292 -5.17 -3.25 4.38
C ARG A 292 -6.05 -4.16 5.24
N LEU A 293 -5.92 -4.03 6.55
CA LEU A 293 -6.73 -4.75 7.50
C LEU A 293 -8.15 -4.18 7.50
N VAL A 294 -9.13 -5.06 7.44
CA VAL A 294 -10.54 -4.71 7.60
C VAL A 294 -10.90 -4.81 9.08
N GLU A 295 -11.55 -3.77 9.59
CA GLU A 295 -12.04 -3.75 10.96
C GLU A 295 -13.11 -4.84 11.16
N GLY A 296 -13.11 -5.50 12.32
CA GLY A 296 -14.05 -6.57 12.62
C GLY A 296 -13.78 -7.95 11.98
N VAL A 297 -12.86 -8.09 11.03
CA VAL A 297 -12.57 -9.37 10.35
C VAL A 297 -11.48 -10.18 11.08
N PRO A 298 -11.79 -11.09 12.02
CA PRO A 298 -10.82 -11.58 13.02
C PRO A 298 -9.56 -12.24 12.43
N VAL A 299 -9.70 -12.87 11.26
CA VAL A 299 -8.63 -13.56 10.54
C VAL A 299 -8.54 -13.03 9.12
N ASP A 300 -7.30 -12.86 8.66
CA ASP A 300 -6.98 -12.52 7.28
C ASP A 300 -5.88 -13.46 6.82
N VAL A 301 -5.77 -13.73 5.52
CA VAL A 301 -4.81 -14.71 4.97
C VAL A 301 -3.99 -14.09 3.85
N VAL A 302 -2.72 -14.41 3.80
CA VAL A 302 -1.79 -14.02 2.74
C VAL A 302 -0.89 -15.20 2.41
N PHE A 303 -0.54 -15.32 1.14
CA PHE A 303 0.34 -16.36 0.63
C PHE A 303 1.64 -15.75 0.16
N ALA A 304 2.76 -16.33 0.57
CA ALA A 304 4.09 -15.90 0.16
C ALA A 304 5.00 -17.09 -0.10
N GLU A 305 5.71 -17.06 -1.22
CA GLU A 305 6.75 -18.04 -1.50
C GLU A 305 8.02 -17.69 -0.72
N ALA A 306 8.54 -18.67 0.04
CA ALA A 306 9.75 -18.53 0.84
C ALA A 306 11.03 -18.29 0.01
N GLY A 307 10.96 -18.45 -1.32
CA GLY A 307 12.08 -18.27 -2.25
C GLY A 307 12.41 -19.54 -3.05
N PRO A 308 13.50 -19.55 -3.83
CA PRO A 308 13.91 -20.70 -4.63
C PRO A 308 14.11 -21.96 -3.78
N GLY A 309 13.37 -23.03 -4.09
CA GLY A 309 13.39 -24.28 -3.31
C GLY A 309 12.70 -24.18 -1.93
N GLY A 310 12.19 -23.01 -1.57
CA GLY A 310 11.38 -22.78 -0.39
C GLY A 310 9.95 -23.29 -0.56
N GLY A 311 9.31 -23.58 0.58
CA GLY A 311 7.89 -23.90 0.62
C GLY A 311 6.98 -22.68 0.43
N LEU A 312 5.68 -22.93 0.52
CA LEU A 312 4.67 -21.87 0.63
C LEU A 312 4.54 -21.46 2.09
N VAL A 313 4.54 -20.17 2.39
CA VAL A 313 4.18 -19.64 3.69
C VAL A 313 2.77 -19.08 3.61
N VAL A 314 1.89 -19.60 4.46
CA VAL A 314 0.58 -19.02 4.70
C VAL A 314 0.68 -18.20 5.97
N GLY A 315 0.47 -16.90 5.86
CA GLY A 315 0.46 -16.01 7.01
C GLY A 315 -0.81 -15.19 7.04
N GLY A 316 -0.91 -14.28 8.01
CA GLY A 316 -2.09 -13.43 8.10
C GLY A 316 -2.33 -12.81 9.45
N ARG A 317 -3.57 -12.33 9.65
CA ARG A 317 -4.06 -11.85 10.96
C ARG A 317 -4.66 -13.02 11.75
N ALA A 318 -4.39 -13.06 13.05
CA ALA A 318 -5.00 -14.00 13.99
C ALA A 318 -5.68 -13.25 15.14
N PRO A 319 -6.61 -13.91 15.89
CA PRO A 319 -7.10 -13.38 17.15
C PRO A 319 -5.94 -13.02 18.09
N ALA A 320 -6.10 -11.93 18.87
CA ALA A 320 -5.01 -11.42 19.71
C ALA A 320 -4.51 -12.41 20.77
N ALA A 321 -5.37 -13.32 21.23
CA ALA A 321 -5.03 -14.37 22.20
C ALA A 321 -4.42 -15.63 21.55
N ALA A 322 -4.35 -15.70 20.22
CA ALA A 322 -3.82 -16.87 19.53
C ALA A 322 -2.30 -16.95 19.71
N VAL A 323 -1.82 -18.15 20.04
CA VAL A 323 -0.37 -18.46 20.11
C VAL A 323 0.05 -19.52 19.09
N ARG A 324 -0.92 -20.25 18.54
CA ARG A 324 -0.72 -21.31 17.55
C ARG A 324 -1.82 -21.26 16.49
N VAL A 325 -1.45 -21.53 15.24
CA VAL A 325 -2.39 -21.69 14.13
C VAL A 325 -2.09 -23.00 13.42
N ALA A 326 -3.14 -23.73 13.05
CA ALA A 326 -3.06 -24.93 12.24
C ALA A 326 -3.82 -24.69 10.92
N ILE A 327 -3.21 -25.11 9.81
CA ILE A 327 -3.78 -24.98 8.47
C ILE A 327 -3.84 -26.36 7.84
N SER A 328 -5.03 -26.78 7.44
CA SER A 328 -5.21 -27.99 6.64
C SER A 328 -5.77 -27.68 5.27
N VAL A 329 -5.26 -28.38 4.27
CA VAL A 329 -5.68 -28.27 2.86
C VAL A 329 -6.50 -29.51 2.52
N ASP A 330 -7.72 -29.34 2.01
CA ASP A 330 -8.63 -30.43 1.61
C ASP A 330 -8.80 -31.55 2.67
N ARG A 331 -8.84 -31.16 3.96
CA ARG A 331 -8.91 -32.07 5.14
C ARG A 331 -7.71 -33.00 5.32
N GLY A 332 -6.58 -32.69 4.71
CA GLY A 332 -5.31 -33.37 4.96
C GLY A 332 -4.75 -33.09 6.36
N THR A 333 -3.55 -33.63 6.64
CA THR A 333 -2.84 -33.37 7.88
C THR A 333 -2.59 -31.87 8.06
N PRO A 334 -2.91 -31.28 9.24
CA PRO A 334 -2.68 -29.87 9.46
C PRO A 334 -1.18 -29.55 9.56
N PHE A 335 -0.80 -28.43 8.97
CA PHE A 335 0.49 -27.77 9.16
C PHE A 335 0.34 -26.76 10.30
N GLU A 336 1.25 -26.80 11.27
CA GLU A 336 1.22 -25.89 12.41
C GLU A 336 2.23 -24.76 12.26
N GLY A 337 1.89 -23.61 12.84
CA GLY A 337 2.77 -22.46 12.93
C GLY A 337 2.46 -21.62 14.16
N ALA A 338 3.39 -20.70 14.46
CA ALA A 338 3.25 -19.80 15.59
C ALA A 338 2.36 -18.61 15.24
N ALA A 339 1.66 -18.09 16.25
CA ALA A 339 1.04 -16.78 16.21
C ALA A 339 1.75 -15.84 17.20
N ALA A 340 1.98 -14.60 16.76
CA ALA A 340 2.62 -13.57 17.55
C ALA A 340 2.08 -12.20 17.12
N ASN A 341 1.80 -11.33 18.10
CA ASN A 341 1.30 -9.97 17.85
C ASN A 341 0.08 -9.93 16.90
N SER A 342 -0.88 -10.84 17.13
CA SER A 342 -2.08 -11.02 16.29
C SER A 342 -1.79 -11.27 14.81
N THR A 343 -0.63 -11.81 14.47
CA THR A 343 -0.34 -12.39 13.16
C THR A 343 0.08 -13.84 13.31
N TYR A 344 0.05 -14.60 12.23
CA TYR A 344 0.52 -15.98 12.20
C TYR A 344 1.32 -16.26 10.93
N ALA A 345 2.15 -17.29 10.97
CA ALA A 345 2.90 -17.79 9.83
C ALA A 345 3.04 -19.31 9.92
N VAL A 346 2.64 -20.02 8.86
CA VAL A 346 2.71 -21.48 8.73
C VAL A 346 3.49 -21.79 7.47
N SER A 347 4.58 -22.56 7.59
CA SER A 347 5.33 -23.04 6.44
C SER A 347 4.76 -24.38 5.97
N MET A 348 4.50 -24.48 4.68
CA MET A 348 4.01 -25.68 4.00
C MET A 348 5.02 -26.11 2.93
N PRO A 349 5.28 -27.41 2.76
CA PRO A 349 6.18 -27.89 1.72
C PRO A 349 5.62 -27.56 0.33
N PHE A 350 6.52 -27.33 -0.63
CA PHE A 350 6.14 -26.96 -2.01
C PHE A 350 5.30 -28.04 -2.72
N GLU A 351 5.44 -29.30 -2.31
CA GLU A 351 4.67 -30.43 -2.82
C GLU A 351 3.17 -30.31 -2.52
N THR A 352 2.80 -29.53 -1.48
CA THR A 352 1.44 -29.07 -1.22
C THR A 352 1.08 -27.97 -2.22
N ARG A 353 1.18 -28.26 -3.52
CA ARG A 353 0.73 -27.31 -4.53
C ARG A 353 -0.77 -27.13 -4.37
N LEU A 354 -1.19 -25.89 -4.14
CA LEU A 354 -2.58 -25.46 -4.22
C LEU A 354 -2.94 -25.35 -5.72
N VAL A 355 -2.95 -26.49 -6.42
CA VAL A 355 -3.05 -26.53 -7.89
C VAL A 355 -4.42 -26.06 -8.37
N HIS A 356 -5.43 -25.98 -7.50
CA HIS A 356 -6.80 -25.74 -7.92
C HIS A 356 -7.44 -24.56 -7.17
N LEU A 357 -8.08 -23.66 -7.93
CA LEU A 357 -8.92 -22.55 -7.43
C LEU A 357 -10.10 -23.00 -6.54
N ARG A 358 -10.28 -24.32 -6.35
CA ARG A 358 -11.33 -24.93 -5.53
C ARG A 358 -10.81 -25.52 -4.21
N THR A 359 -9.52 -25.38 -3.94
CA THR A 359 -8.92 -25.92 -2.72
C THR A 359 -9.49 -25.17 -1.51
N LEU A 360 -10.00 -25.93 -0.53
CA LEU A 360 -10.47 -25.36 0.73
C LEU A 360 -9.34 -25.39 1.74
N VAL A 361 -9.08 -24.23 2.34
CA VAL A 361 -8.11 -24.06 3.41
C VAL A 361 -8.91 -23.94 4.70
N ARG A 362 -8.73 -24.88 5.64
CA ARG A 362 -9.27 -24.74 6.99
C ARG A 362 -8.19 -24.12 7.86
N LEU A 363 -8.52 -23.01 8.51
CA LEU A 363 -7.66 -22.35 9.48
C LEU A 363 -8.25 -22.52 10.86
N THR A 364 -7.44 -23.04 11.78
CA THR A 364 -7.81 -23.16 13.19
C THR A 364 -6.78 -22.43 14.06
N ALA A 365 -7.21 -21.45 14.84
CA ALA A 365 -6.38 -20.70 15.77
C ALA A 365 -6.63 -21.14 17.21
N TYR A 366 -5.56 -21.27 17.99
CA TYR A 366 -5.60 -21.76 19.36
C TYR A 366 -4.97 -20.77 20.33
N ASP A 367 -5.54 -20.67 21.54
CA ASP A 367 -4.90 -20.00 22.67
C ASP A 367 -3.81 -20.89 23.32
N ALA A 368 -3.18 -20.37 24.37
CA ALA A 368 -2.14 -21.08 25.12
C ALA A 368 -2.65 -22.32 25.90
N ALA A 369 -3.94 -22.40 26.18
CA ALA A 369 -4.56 -23.57 26.82
C ALA A 369 -4.99 -24.65 25.79
N GLY A 370 -4.84 -24.35 24.50
CA GLY A 370 -5.30 -25.22 23.41
C GLY A 370 -6.78 -25.04 23.07
N THR A 371 -7.45 -24.02 23.61
CA THR A 371 -8.83 -23.67 23.24
C THR A 371 -8.85 -23.12 21.82
N VAL A 372 -9.81 -23.58 21.02
CA VAL A 372 -10.06 -23.05 19.68
C VAL A 372 -10.66 -21.66 19.79
N LEU A 373 -9.97 -20.65 19.27
CA LEU A 373 -10.43 -19.26 19.20
C LEU A 373 -11.12 -18.93 17.89
N TYR A 374 -10.77 -19.64 16.82
CA TYR A 374 -11.30 -19.46 15.48
C TYR A 374 -11.11 -20.76 14.69
N ASP A 375 -12.12 -21.13 13.89
CA ASP A 375 -12.11 -22.33 13.07
C ASP A 375 -13.04 -22.16 11.88
N GLU A 376 -12.49 -21.86 10.71
CA GLU A 376 -13.29 -21.68 9.49
C GLU A 376 -12.59 -22.30 8.28
N GLU A 377 -13.40 -22.78 7.33
CA GLU A 377 -12.97 -23.16 5.99
C GLU A 377 -13.15 -21.97 5.04
N MET A 378 -12.11 -21.64 4.29
CA MET A 378 -12.10 -20.54 3.33
C MET A 378 -11.60 -21.00 1.97
N PRO A 379 -12.20 -20.50 0.87
CA PRO A 379 -11.73 -20.83 -0.46
C PRO A 379 -10.39 -20.14 -0.70
N TYR A 380 -9.44 -20.87 -1.27
CA TYR A 380 -8.12 -20.34 -1.61
C TYR A 380 -8.16 -19.04 -2.42
N ALA A 381 -9.16 -18.87 -3.30
CA ALA A 381 -9.29 -17.69 -4.16
C ALA A 381 -9.74 -16.40 -3.45
N LEU A 382 -10.18 -16.46 -2.19
CA LEU A 382 -10.54 -15.28 -1.38
C LEU A 382 -9.44 -14.85 -0.40
N ALA A 383 -8.38 -15.65 -0.31
CA ALA A 383 -7.19 -15.38 0.48
C ALA A 383 -6.11 -14.79 -0.42
#